data_AF-A0A7S7NV01-F1
#
_entry.id   AF-A0A7S7NV01-F1
#
_cell.length_a   1.000
_cell.length_b   1.000
_cell.length_c   1.000
_cell.angle_alpha   90.00
_cell.angle_beta   90.00
_cell.angle_gamma   90.00
#
_symmetry.space_group_name_H-M   'P 1'
#
loop_
_entity.id
_entity.type
_entity.pdbx_description
1 polymer ?
#
loop_
_entity_poly.entity_id
_entity_poly.type
_entity_poly.pdbx_seq_one_letter_code
_entity_poly.pdbx_strand_id
1 'polypeptide(L)'
;MWLREICAAVIGLSLYCLSGWALQDPVSSQATSSNEQFRTLQDQLQVKSDDDLKRYTPEFRDRLTRQVKALLVRHIVDSLNHDEKDMAALRQTLSKLDPRHMGDEYSQAPYVFQTKIQGEPVVVTGFLLLRGGSGSYDTKVIVQAFRRNTSGWQCVAETGDDLDHHELLMKELPSQRAGEAWFLAYGNLTGANGRFVRIRGYSFDGEKFSTLWAPPMRISAEIEVRGGMITVHSVDEHQYYELRKPPYERVEKFLLTVQGVELLSSILKE
;
A
#
# COMPACT_ATOMS: atom_id res chain seq x y z
N MET A 1 69.37 30.24 -30.55
CA MET A 1 69.69 31.21 -31.62
C MET A 1 68.40 31.45 -32.39
N TRP A 2 67.86 32.67 -32.29
CA TRP A 2 66.65 33.27 -32.94
C TRP A 2 65.26 32.83 -32.41
N LEU A 3 64.57 33.66 -31.61
CA LEU A 3 63.76 34.87 -31.91
C LEU A 3 62.35 34.50 -32.41
N ARG A 4 61.36 34.54 -31.50
CA ARG A 4 60.29 35.56 -31.36
C ARG A 4 59.26 35.53 -32.50
N GLU A 5 58.00 35.32 -32.16
CA GLU A 5 56.95 36.31 -32.47
C GLU A 5 55.70 36.15 -31.59
N ILE A 6 55.19 37.31 -31.19
CA ILE A 6 54.05 37.58 -30.33
C ILE A 6 52.89 37.91 -31.25
N CYS A 7 51.72 37.28 -31.08
CA CYS A 7 50.46 37.86 -31.53
C CYS A 7 49.44 37.83 -30.39
N ALA A 8 49.24 39.02 -29.83
CA ALA A 8 48.07 39.38 -29.05
C ALA A 8 46.84 39.38 -29.97
N ALA A 9 45.70 38.86 -29.49
CA ALA A 9 44.41 39.20 -30.07
C ALA A 9 43.28 39.09 -29.03
N VAL A 10 42.88 40.27 -28.56
CA VAL A 10 41.51 40.75 -28.38
C VAL A 10 40.60 40.01 -27.39
N ILE A 11 40.46 40.68 -26.24
CA ILE A 11 39.36 40.65 -25.29
C ILE A 11 38.03 40.89 -26.03
N GLY A 12 37.16 39.87 -26.02
CA GLY A 12 35.74 39.97 -26.36
C GLY A 12 34.90 39.64 -25.14
N LEU A 13 34.73 40.61 -24.24
CA LEU A 13 33.82 40.52 -23.10
C LEU A 13 32.38 40.69 -23.60
N SER A 14 31.76 39.61 -24.05
CA SER A 14 30.32 39.58 -24.32
C SER A 14 29.59 39.19 -23.04
N LEU A 15 29.25 40.20 -22.22
CA LEU A 15 28.20 40.10 -21.20
C LEU A 15 26.86 39.87 -21.91
N TYR A 16 26.55 38.62 -22.22
CA TYR A 16 25.17 38.24 -22.51
C TYR A 16 24.42 38.17 -21.19
N CYS A 17 23.53 39.14 -20.99
CA CYS A 17 22.43 39.04 -20.07
C CYS A 17 21.61 37.78 -20.43
N LEU A 18 21.97 36.65 -19.80
CA LEU A 18 21.14 35.46 -19.70
C LEU A 18 19.93 35.87 -18.86
N SER A 19 18.95 36.46 -19.54
CA SER A 19 17.59 36.54 -19.03
C SER A 19 17.19 35.12 -18.66
N GLY A 20 16.96 34.91 -17.37
CA GLY A 20 16.55 33.63 -16.82
C GLY A 20 15.15 33.29 -17.32
N TRP A 21 15.09 32.61 -18.47
CA TRP A 21 13.93 31.80 -18.81
C TRP A 21 14.06 30.56 -17.92
N ALA A 22 13.50 30.66 -16.71
CA ALA A 22 13.25 29.49 -15.89
C ALA A 22 12.37 28.56 -16.74
N LEU A 23 12.99 27.53 -17.32
CA LEU A 23 12.28 26.43 -17.95
C LEU A 23 11.36 25.86 -16.87
N GLN A 24 10.07 26.17 -16.97
CA GLN A 24 9.06 25.51 -16.16
C GLN A 24 9.10 24.04 -16.52
N ASP A 25 9.59 23.21 -15.59
CA ASP A 25 9.67 21.77 -15.78
C ASP A 25 8.28 21.22 -16.09
N PRO A 26 8.03 20.69 -17.30
CA PRO A 26 6.72 20.17 -17.71
C PRO A 26 6.25 19.01 -16.82
N VAL A 27 7.17 18.37 -16.09
CA VAL A 27 6.89 17.31 -15.11
C VAL A 27 6.05 17.84 -13.93
N SER A 28 6.24 19.09 -13.53
CA SER A 28 5.56 19.68 -12.37
C SER A 28 4.05 19.93 -12.60
N SER A 29 3.65 20.25 -13.84
CA SER A 29 2.25 20.53 -14.17
C SER A 29 1.40 19.25 -14.26
N GLN A 30 1.96 18.16 -14.80
CA GLN A 30 1.26 16.88 -14.93
C GLN A 30 1.05 16.18 -13.57
N ALA A 31 2.04 16.24 -12.67
CA ALA A 31 1.92 15.70 -11.32
C ALA A 31 0.85 16.44 -10.50
N THR A 32 0.79 17.78 -10.63
CA THR A 32 -0.22 18.60 -9.97
C THR A 32 -1.63 18.22 -10.44
N SER A 33 -1.82 18.05 -11.76
CA SER A 33 -3.12 17.65 -12.32
C SER A 33 -3.57 16.26 -11.85
N SER A 34 -2.66 15.29 -11.74
CA SER A 34 -3.01 13.93 -11.30
C SER A 34 -3.46 13.88 -9.83
N ASN A 35 -2.80 14.64 -8.96
CA ASN A 35 -3.17 14.74 -7.55
C ASN A 35 -4.54 15.40 -7.35
N GLU A 36 -4.85 16.43 -8.14
CA GLU A 36 -6.16 17.09 -8.12
C GLU A 36 -7.29 16.15 -8.60
N GLN A 37 -7.04 15.38 -9.65
CA GLN A 37 -7.98 14.37 -10.13
C GLN A 37 -8.23 13.30 -9.07
N PHE A 38 -7.17 12.80 -8.43
CA PHE A 38 -7.28 11.82 -7.35
C PHE A 38 -8.14 12.34 -6.20
N ARG A 39 -7.84 13.56 -5.71
CA ARG A 39 -8.63 14.21 -4.64
C ARG A 39 -10.09 14.39 -5.02
N THR A 40 -10.35 14.85 -6.24
CA THR A 40 -11.72 15.03 -6.75
C THR A 40 -12.52 13.73 -6.73
N LEU A 41 -11.94 12.62 -7.22
CA LEU A 41 -12.60 11.32 -7.20
C LEU A 41 -12.78 10.79 -5.77
N GLN A 42 -11.77 10.96 -4.92
CA GLN A 42 -11.83 10.52 -3.53
C GLN A 42 -12.83 11.36 -2.71
N ASP A 43 -13.09 12.61 -3.07
CA ASP A 43 -14.15 13.43 -2.50
C ASP A 43 -15.53 12.99 -2.96
N GLN A 44 -15.69 12.62 -4.23
CA GLN A 44 -16.96 12.07 -4.75
C GLN A 44 -17.30 10.70 -4.15
N LEU A 45 -16.31 9.95 -3.67
CA LEU A 45 -16.51 8.69 -2.96
C LEU A 45 -16.99 8.87 -1.51
N GLN A 46 -17.08 10.10 -1.01
CA GLN A 46 -17.57 10.40 0.32
C GLN A 46 -19.03 10.81 0.31
N VAL A 47 -19.77 10.37 1.32
CA VAL A 47 -21.15 10.78 1.57
C VAL A 47 -21.12 11.88 2.63
N LYS A 48 -21.25 13.15 2.19
CA LYS A 48 -21.24 14.33 3.05
C LYS A 48 -22.62 14.97 3.19
N SER A 49 -23.57 14.58 2.35
CA SER A 49 -24.94 15.11 2.28
C SER A 49 -25.97 14.04 1.88
N ASP A 50 -27.26 14.33 2.04
CA ASP A 50 -28.36 13.46 1.61
C ASP A 50 -28.37 13.24 0.08
N ASP A 51 -27.93 14.24 -0.69
CA ASP A 51 -27.82 14.10 -2.14
C ASP A 51 -26.63 13.23 -2.55
N ASP A 52 -25.55 13.23 -1.78
CA ASP A 52 -24.49 12.22 -1.95
C ASP A 52 -25.03 10.83 -1.66
N LEU A 53 -25.79 10.66 -0.58
CA LEU A 53 -26.35 9.37 -0.18
C LEU A 53 -27.25 8.79 -1.27
N LYS A 54 -28.11 9.61 -1.90
CA LYS A 54 -28.95 9.19 -3.03
C LYS A 54 -28.14 8.75 -4.26
N ARG A 55 -26.99 9.39 -4.50
CA ARG A 55 -26.09 9.09 -5.63
C ARG A 55 -25.18 7.89 -5.35
N TYR A 56 -24.93 7.57 -4.08
CA TYR A 56 -23.97 6.58 -3.63
C TYR A 56 -24.52 5.14 -3.78
N THR A 57 -24.75 4.72 -5.03
CA THR A 57 -25.10 3.34 -5.38
C THR A 57 -23.85 2.47 -5.50
N PRO A 58 -23.96 1.12 -5.42
CA PRO A 58 -22.84 0.23 -5.69
C PRO A 58 -22.16 0.49 -7.03
N GLU A 59 -22.92 0.72 -8.10
CA GLU A 59 -22.39 0.97 -9.45
C GLU A 59 -21.59 2.28 -9.51
N PHE A 60 -22.11 3.34 -8.87
CA PHE A 60 -21.43 4.63 -8.78
C PHE A 60 -20.10 4.48 -8.02
N ARG A 61 -20.15 3.87 -6.83
CA ARG A 61 -18.99 3.60 -5.98
C ARG A 61 -17.94 2.78 -6.70
N ASP A 62 -18.33 1.68 -7.33
CA ASP A 62 -17.39 0.75 -7.97
C ASP A 62 -16.78 1.35 -9.24
N ARG A 63 -17.54 2.16 -9.99
CA ARG A 63 -17.00 2.96 -11.11
C ARG A 63 -15.92 3.94 -10.63
N LEU A 64 -16.21 4.75 -9.61
CA LEU A 64 -15.22 5.70 -9.08
C LEU A 64 -14.01 4.98 -8.47
N THR A 65 -14.24 3.89 -7.75
CA THR A 65 -13.16 3.04 -7.19
C THR A 65 -12.22 2.56 -8.29
N ARG A 66 -12.74 2.10 -9.44
CA ARG A 66 -11.91 1.70 -10.59
C ARG A 66 -11.12 2.87 -11.18
N GLN A 67 -11.71 4.07 -11.26
CA GLN A 67 -11.00 5.26 -11.75
C GLN A 67 -9.85 5.66 -10.82
N VAL A 68 -10.08 5.65 -9.51
CA VAL A 68 -9.05 5.89 -8.50
C VAL A 68 -7.92 4.86 -8.63
N LYS A 69 -8.26 3.56 -8.75
CA LYS A 69 -7.26 2.49 -8.94
C LYS A 69 -6.43 2.70 -10.20
N ALA A 70 -7.05 3.08 -11.32
CA ALA A 70 -6.34 3.34 -12.57
C ALA A 70 -5.39 4.54 -12.47
N LEU A 71 -5.80 5.62 -11.79
CA LEU A 71 -4.92 6.77 -11.53
C LEU A 71 -3.76 6.40 -10.59
N LEU A 72 -4.04 5.62 -9.54
CA LEU A 72 -3.02 5.14 -8.60
C LEU A 72 -1.96 4.31 -9.32
N VAL A 73 -2.37 3.34 -10.16
CA VAL A 73 -1.46 2.52 -10.97
C VAL A 73 -0.60 3.38 -11.88
N ARG A 74 -1.21 4.33 -12.60
CA ARG A 74 -0.47 5.23 -13.50
C ARG A 74 0.57 6.04 -12.72
N HIS A 75 0.17 6.63 -11.60
CA HIS A 75 1.04 7.45 -10.77
C HIS A 75 2.23 6.67 -10.20
N ILE A 76 2.01 5.43 -9.76
CA ILE A 76 3.08 4.55 -9.28
C ILE A 76 4.03 4.19 -10.42
N VAL A 77 3.50 3.80 -11.58
CA VAL A 77 4.31 3.44 -12.77
C VAL A 77 5.15 4.63 -13.24
N ASP A 78 4.57 5.81 -13.36
CA ASP A 78 5.27 7.03 -13.77
C ASP A 78 6.40 7.36 -12.78
N SER A 79 6.12 7.24 -11.47
CA SER A 79 7.11 7.47 -10.40
C SER A 79 8.25 6.46 -10.44
N LEU A 80 7.93 5.16 -10.59
CA LEU A 80 8.93 4.07 -10.69
C LEU A 80 9.79 4.17 -11.96
N ASN A 81 9.23 4.68 -13.06
CA ASN A 81 9.98 4.92 -14.31
C ASN A 81 10.86 6.18 -14.23
N HIS A 82 10.53 7.14 -13.36
CA HIS A 82 11.31 8.36 -13.17
C HIS A 82 12.48 8.17 -12.19
N ASP A 83 12.22 7.58 -11.02
CA ASP A 83 13.23 7.33 -9.99
C ASP A 83 13.02 5.96 -9.32
N GLU A 84 13.62 4.93 -9.94
CA GLU A 84 13.48 3.54 -9.52
C GLU A 84 14.10 3.22 -8.14
N LYS A 85 15.01 4.07 -7.66
CA LYS A 85 15.83 3.75 -6.46
C LYS A 85 15.24 4.32 -5.18
N ASP A 86 14.35 5.29 -5.27
CA ASP A 86 13.83 5.98 -4.09
C ASP A 86 12.41 5.52 -3.71
N MET A 87 12.33 4.33 -3.09
CA MET A 87 11.07 3.80 -2.54
C MET A 87 10.51 4.68 -1.41
N ALA A 88 11.37 5.44 -0.72
CA ALA A 88 10.93 6.36 0.32
C ALA A 88 10.22 7.58 -0.30
N ALA A 89 10.74 8.13 -1.40
CA ALA A 89 10.07 9.17 -2.17
C ALA A 89 8.75 8.67 -2.80
N LEU A 90 8.72 7.44 -3.33
CA LEU A 90 7.46 6.84 -3.80
C LEU A 90 6.43 6.76 -2.66
N ARG A 91 6.82 6.20 -1.50
CA ARG A 91 5.94 6.12 -0.32
C ARG A 91 5.46 7.51 0.10
N GLN A 92 6.35 8.48 0.20
CA GLN A 92 6.01 9.86 0.57
C GLN A 92 5.03 10.50 -0.41
N THR A 93 5.20 10.24 -1.71
CA THR A 93 4.30 10.77 -2.74
C THR A 93 2.93 10.12 -2.65
N LEU A 94 2.85 8.81 -2.46
CA LEU A 94 1.60 8.09 -2.22
C LEU A 94 0.89 8.56 -0.94
N SER A 95 1.62 8.89 0.13
CA SER A 95 1.04 9.44 1.36
C SER A 95 0.36 10.80 1.14
N LYS A 96 0.78 11.58 0.13
CA LYS A 96 0.14 12.87 -0.21
C LYS A 96 -1.19 12.69 -0.96
N LEU A 97 -1.42 11.52 -1.57
CA LEU A 97 -2.66 11.22 -2.29
C LEU A 97 -3.81 10.99 -1.32
N ASP A 98 -3.54 10.43 -0.14
CA ASP A 98 -4.55 10.26 0.92
C ASP A 98 -4.17 11.05 2.19
N PRO A 99 -4.43 12.37 2.23
CA PRO A 99 -4.17 13.18 3.41
C PRO A 99 -5.09 12.84 4.59
N ARG A 100 -6.12 12.00 4.36
CA ARG A 100 -7.09 11.57 5.36
C ARG A 100 -6.65 10.27 6.02
N HIS A 101 -5.34 10.09 6.18
CA HIS A 101 -4.83 9.16 7.18
C HIS A 101 -5.61 9.42 8.45
N MET A 102 -6.50 8.49 8.78
CA MET A 102 -7.09 8.42 10.10
C MET A 102 -5.85 8.35 10.98
N GLY A 103 -5.56 9.42 11.72
CA GLY A 103 -4.34 9.54 12.53
C GLY A 103 -4.33 8.58 13.70
N ASP A 104 -5.01 7.45 13.55
CA ASP A 104 -5.03 6.34 14.45
C ASP A 104 -3.73 5.55 14.29
N GLU A 105 -3.33 4.93 15.38
CA GLU A 105 -2.14 4.08 15.46
C GLU A 105 -2.30 2.79 14.61
N TYR A 106 -3.41 2.65 13.88
CA TYR A 106 -3.90 1.37 13.37
C TYR A 106 -3.81 1.22 11.85
N SER A 107 -3.53 2.28 11.10
CA SER A 107 -3.15 2.21 9.67
C SER A 107 -1.86 2.97 9.38
N GLN A 108 -0.90 2.32 8.71
CA GLN A 108 0.34 2.94 8.21
C GLN A 108 0.45 2.92 6.68
N ALA A 109 -0.69 2.78 5.99
CA ALA A 109 -0.74 2.89 4.54
C ALA A 109 -0.19 4.27 4.08
N PRO A 110 0.24 4.45 2.84
CA PRO A 110 0.60 3.40 1.91
C PRO A 110 1.83 2.61 2.38
N TYR A 111 1.86 1.34 2.00
CA TYR A 111 3.03 0.46 2.09
C TYR A 111 3.70 0.38 0.73
N VAL A 112 5.04 0.30 0.73
CA VAL A 112 5.86 0.04 -0.45
C VAL A 112 6.94 -0.94 -0.04
N PHE A 113 6.93 -2.13 -0.63
CA PHE A 113 7.93 -3.18 -0.44
C PHE A 113 8.67 -3.35 -1.77
N GLN A 114 10.00 -3.34 -1.72
CA GLN A 114 10.83 -3.64 -2.88
C GLN A 114 11.56 -4.96 -2.64
N THR A 115 11.45 -5.86 -3.59
CA THR A 115 12.07 -7.20 -3.52
C THR A 115 12.55 -7.64 -4.89
N LYS A 116 13.10 -8.84 -4.98
CA LYS A 116 13.50 -9.47 -6.24
C LYS A 116 12.90 -10.85 -6.37
N ILE A 117 12.30 -11.13 -7.52
CA ILE A 117 11.79 -12.46 -7.86
C ILE A 117 12.57 -12.95 -9.06
N GLN A 118 13.30 -14.06 -8.89
CA GLN A 118 14.18 -14.63 -9.93
C GLN A 118 15.20 -13.60 -10.47
N GLY A 119 15.67 -12.70 -9.61
CA GLY A 119 16.62 -11.64 -9.96
C GLY A 119 15.97 -10.35 -10.51
N GLU A 120 14.70 -10.41 -10.92
CA GLU A 120 13.97 -9.25 -11.44
C GLU A 120 13.40 -8.38 -10.32
N PRO A 121 13.50 -7.05 -10.41
CA PRO A 121 12.98 -6.15 -9.40
C PRO A 121 11.44 -6.13 -9.42
N VAL A 122 10.87 -6.22 -8.23
CA VAL A 122 9.43 -6.19 -7.98
C VAL A 122 9.14 -5.17 -6.89
N VAL A 123 8.06 -4.41 -7.07
CA VAL A 123 7.54 -3.49 -6.07
C VAL A 123 6.11 -3.90 -5.72
N VAL A 124 5.81 -4.07 -4.44
CA VAL A 124 4.46 -4.34 -3.94
C VAL A 124 4.00 -3.14 -3.13
N THR A 125 2.84 -2.60 -3.47
CA THR A 125 2.24 -1.48 -2.75
C THR A 125 0.95 -1.88 -2.08
N GLY A 126 0.70 -1.38 -0.88
CA GLY A 126 -0.58 -1.50 -0.17
C GLY A 126 -1.21 -0.13 0.04
N PHE A 127 -2.47 0.02 -0.30
CA PHE A 127 -3.22 1.28 -0.20
C PHE A 127 -4.60 1.04 0.40
N LEU A 128 -5.07 1.99 1.20
CA LEU A 128 -6.42 2.00 1.78
C LEU A 128 -7.20 3.16 1.17
N LEU A 129 -8.34 2.87 0.54
CA LEU A 129 -9.22 3.88 -0.02
C LEU A 129 -10.46 4.03 0.86
N LEU A 130 -10.59 5.17 1.52
CA LEU A 130 -11.77 5.53 2.30
C LEU A 130 -12.93 5.97 1.40
N ARG A 131 -14.11 5.39 1.62
CA ARG A 131 -15.37 5.71 0.92
C ARG A 131 -16.52 5.78 1.92
N GLY A 132 -17.70 6.20 1.48
CA GLY A 132 -18.90 6.20 2.29
C GLY A 132 -19.01 7.43 3.20
N GLY A 133 -19.85 7.35 4.24
CA GLY A 133 -20.12 8.46 5.15
C GLY A 133 -19.24 8.46 6.40
N SER A 134 -19.18 9.60 7.09
CA SER A 134 -18.35 9.76 8.30
C SER A 134 -18.74 8.85 9.48
N GLY A 135 -19.99 8.39 9.54
CA GLY A 135 -20.47 7.49 10.58
C GLY A 135 -20.29 6.00 10.28
N SER A 136 -19.98 5.64 9.03
CA SER A 136 -19.79 4.26 8.58
C SER A 136 -18.91 4.28 7.34
N TYR A 137 -17.59 4.32 7.57
CA TYR A 137 -16.62 4.32 6.49
C TYR A 137 -16.62 2.96 5.80
N ASP A 138 -16.76 2.97 4.48
CA ASP A 138 -16.55 1.81 3.62
C ASP A 138 -15.10 1.88 3.11
N THR A 139 -14.22 1.07 3.69
CA THR A 139 -12.82 1.00 3.23
C THR A 139 -12.66 -0.02 2.11
N LYS A 140 -11.85 0.34 1.13
CA LYS A 140 -11.40 -0.55 0.06
C LYS A 140 -9.91 -0.77 0.20
N VAL A 141 -9.48 -2.02 0.38
CA VAL A 141 -8.07 -2.38 0.44
C VAL A 141 -7.58 -2.70 -0.97
N ILE A 142 -6.42 -2.17 -1.34
CA ILE A 142 -5.80 -2.35 -2.65
C ILE A 142 -4.34 -2.75 -2.44
N VAL A 143 -3.99 -3.98 -2.78
CA VAL A 143 -2.60 -4.45 -2.79
C VAL A 143 -2.21 -4.74 -4.24
N GLN A 144 -1.20 -4.05 -4.75
CA GLN A 144 -0.79 -4.13 -6.15
C GLN A 144 0.67 -4.55 -6.25
N ALA A 145 1.00 -5.38 -7.24
CA ALA A 145 2.37 -5.75 -7.56
C ALA A 145 2.77 -5.18 -8.92
N PHE A 146 3.96 -4.59 -8.95
CA PHE A 146 4.58 -3.99 -10.11
C PHE A 146 5.86 -4.75 -10.42
N ARG A 147 6.08 -5.01 -11.71
CA ARG A 147 7.28 -5.67 -12.21
C ARG A 147 7.87 -4.85 -13.35
N ARG A 148 9.19 -4.83 -13.44
CA ARG A 148 9.89 -4.23 -14.57
C ARG A 148 9.95 -5.20 -15.74
N ASN A 149 9.66 -4.71 -16.94
CA ASN A 149 9.89 -5.40 -18.20
C ASN A 149 10.76 -4.53 -19.13
N THR A 150 10.92 -4.94 -20.39
CA THR A 150 11.72 -4.21 -21.40
C THR A 150 11.22 -2.80 -21.71
N SER A 151 9.94 -2.53 -21.47
CA SER A 151 9.27 -1.26 -21.74
C SER A 151 9.12 -0.37 -20.50
N GLY A 152 9.56 -0.84 -19.33
CA GLY A 152 9.46 -0.13 -18.05
C GLY A 152 8.68 -0.90 -16.99
N TRP A 153 8.22 -0.19 -15.97
CA TRP A 153 7.38 -0.74 -14.92
C TRP A 153 5.93 -0.93 -15.38
N GLN A 154 5.30 -2.03 -14.94
CA GLN A 154 3.88 -2.29 -15.16
C GLN A 154 3.25 -2.94 -13.91
N CYS A 155 1.98 -2.64 -13.66
CA CYS A 155 1.18 -3.38 -12.67
C CYS A 155 0.80 -4.74 -13.28
N VAL A 156 1.16 -5.83 -12.59
CA VAL A 156 0.95 -7.20 -13.09
C VAL A 156 -0.09 -7.98 -12.30
N ALA A 157 -0.31 -7.62 -11.03
CA ALA A 157 -1.27 -8.29 -10.16
C ALA A 157 -1.88 -7.35 -9.13
N GLU A 158 -3.06 -7.73 -8.64
CA GLU A 158 -3.77 -7.04 -7.58
C GLU A 158 -4.50 -8.03 -6.67
N THR A 159 -4.58 -7.71 -5.38
CA THR A 159 -5.36 -8.43 -4.36
C THR A 159 -5.84 -7.46 -3.26
N GLY A 160 -6.42 -7.99 -2.18
CA GLY A 160 -6.82 -7.22 -0.99
C GLY A 160 -8.34 -7.08 -0.80
N ASP A 161 -9.16 -7.48 -1.77
CA ASP A 161 -10.63 -7.42 -1.68
C ASP A 161 -11.19 -8.18 -0.47
N ASP A 162 -10.50 -9.22 0.00
CA ASP A 162 -10.85 -9.99 1.18
C ASP A 162 -10.64 -9.22 2.50
N LEU A 163 -9.90 -8.11 2.48
CA LEU A 163 -9.70 -7.17 3.58
C LEU A 163 -10.57 -5.91 3.47
N ASP A 164 -11.50 -5.84 2.51
CA ASP A 164 -12.46 -4.72 2.45
C ASP A 164 -13.20 -4.52 3.78
N HIS A 165 -13.53 -3.26 4.06
CA HIS A 165 -14.10 -2.77 5.32
C HIS A 165 -13.17 -2.82 6.54
N HIS A 166 -11.92 -3.24 6.37
CA HIS A 166 -10.91 -3.19 7.43
C HIS A 166 -9.87 -2.11 7.13
N GLU A 167 -9.13 -1.69 8.15
CA GLU A 167 -7.87 -0.94 7.98
C GLU A 167 -6.82 -1.78 7.24
N LEU A 168 -5.64 -1.21 6.98
CA LEU A 168 -4.55 -1.93 6.33
C LEU A 168 -3.23 -1.80 7.11
N LEU A 169 -2.78 -2.95 7.62
CA LEU A 169 -1.47 -3.22 8.15
C LEU A 169 -0.80 -4.29 7.28
N MET A 170 0.43 -4.05 6.86
CA MET A 170 1.18 -5.02 6.04
C MET A 170 2.59 -5.22 6.58
N LYS A 171 3.06 -6.47 6.50
CA LYS A 171 4.43 -6.88 6.81
C LYS A 171 4.95 -7.83 5.73
N GLU A 172 6.20 -7.68 5.34
CA GLU A 172 6.88 -8.69 4.51
C GLU A 172 7.21 -9.92 5.37
N LEU A 173 7.03 -11.11 4.81
CA LEU A 173 7.34 -12.38 5.44
C LEU A 173 8.53 -13.05 4.72
N PRO A 174 9.41 -13.78 5.44
CA PRO A 174 10.46 -14.55 4.79
C PRO A 174 9.84 -15.70 4.01
N SER A 175 9.88 -15.58 2.67
CA SER A 175 9.39 -16.61 1.77
C SER A 175 10.16 -17.92 1.94
N GLN A 176 9.42 -19.03 2.01
CA GLN A 176 9.99 -20.38 2.04
C GLN A 176 10.11 -21.00 0.65
N ARG A 177 9.66 -20.29 -0.40
CA ARG A 177 9.70 -20.75 -1.80
C ARG A 177 10.56 -19.82 -2.64
N ALA A 178 11.48 -20.42 -3.39
CA ALA A 178 12.28 -19.67 -4.36
C ALA A 178 11.35 -19.05 -5.43
N GLY A 179 11.57 -17.78 -5.74
CA GLY A 179 10.77 -17.08 -6.74
C GLY A 179 9.41 -16.58 -6.23
N GLU A 180 9.18 -16.55 -4.92
CA GLU A 180 7.99 -15.92 -4.35
C GLU A 180 8.37 -14.86 -3.30
N ALA A 181 7.57 -13.80 -3.22
CA ALA A 181 7.58 -12.84 -2.12
C ALA A 181 6.31 -13.02 -1.27
N TRP A 182 6.45 -13.07 0.05
CA TRP A 182 5.34 -13.36 0.96
C TRP A 182 4.99 -12.13 1.79
N PHE A 183 3.71 -11.90 2.01
CA PHE A 183 3.20 -10.73 2.72
C PHE A 183 2.12 -11.16 3.71
N LEU A 184 2.14 -10.57 4.90
CA LEU A 184 1.05 -10.63 5.85
C LEU A 184 0.30 -9.30 5.79
N ALA A 185 -0.95 -9.33 5.39
CA ALA A 185 -1.85 -8.20 5.44
C ALA A 185 -2.94 -8.46 6.50
N TYR A 186 -3.24 -7.47 7.30
CA TYR A 186 -4.27 -7.56 8.32
C TYR A 186 -4.85 -6.19 8.61
N GLY A 187 -6.02 -6.15 9.22
CA GLY A 187 -6.72 -4.90 9.44
C GLY A 187 -7.81 -5.05 10.48
N ASN A 188 -8.12 -3.94 11.13
CA ASN A 188 -9.21 -3.88 12.09
C ASN A 188 -10.48 -3.35 11.44
N LEU A 189 -11.60 -3.94 11.80
CA LEU A 189 -12.93 -3.39 11.64
C LEU A 189 -13.42 -3.03 13.04
N THR A 190 -13.54 -1.73 13.31
CA THR A 190 -14.05 -1.21 14.59
C THR A 190 -15.56 -0.97 14.45
N GLY A 191 -16.35 -1.62 15.29
CA GLY A 191 -17.80 -1.44 15.35
C GLY A 191 -18.34 -1.46 16.77
N ALA A 192 -19.66 -1.30 16.92
CA ALA A 192 -20.32 -1.27 18.23
C ALA A 192 -20.08 -2.54 19.09
N ASN A 193 -19.81 -3.67 18.43
CA ASN A 193 -19.63 -4.98 19.09
C ASN A 193 -18.17 -5.33 19.41
N GLY A 194 -17.23 -4.42 19.15
CA GLY A 194 -15.81 -4.60 19.43
C GLY A 194 -14.92 -4.40 18.20
N ARG A 195 -13.65 -4.77 18.39
CA ARG A 195 -12.61 -4.72 17.35
C ARG A 195 -12.47 -6.10 16.73
N PHE A 196 -12.75 -6.19 15.43
CA PHE A 196 -12.58 -7.43 14.67
C PHE A 196 -11.36 -7.33 13.78
N VAL A 197 -10.52 -8.35 13.78
CA VAL A 197 -9.28 -8.36 13.02
C VAL A 197 -9.38 -9.43 11.95
N ARG A 198 -9.13 -9.02 10.72
CA ARG A 198 -8.99 -9.92 9.60
C ARG A 198 -7.52 -10.04 9.22
N ILE A 199 -7.07 -11.28 8.98
CA ILE A 199 -5.68 -11.61 8.70
C ILE A 199 -5.61 -12.40 7.39
N ARG A 200 -4.65 -12.05 6.53
CA ARG A 200 -4.39 -12.70 5.24
C ARG A 200 -2.90 -12.81 4.97
N GLY A 201 -2.44 -14.02 4.68
CA GLY A 201 -1.12 -14.27 4.13
C GLY A 201 -1.22 -14.43 2.62
N TYR A 202 -0.43 -13.67 1.87
CA TYR A 202 -0.34 -13.76 0.41
C TYR A 202 1.07 -14.18 -0.01
N SER A 203 1.17 -14.95 -1.09
CA SER A 203 2.38 -15.06 -1.91
C SER A 203 2.19 -14.31 -3.22
N PHE A 204 3.29 -13.81 -3.76
CA PHE A 204 3.37 -13.25 -5.10
C PHE A 204 4.50 -13.95 -5.85
N ASP A 205 4.20 -14.55 -7.00
CA ASP A 205 5.12 -15.38 -7.81
C ASP A 205 5.83 -14.61 -8.93
N GLY A 206 5.63 -13.29 -9.01
CA GLY A 206 6.12 -12.44 -10.10
C GLY A 206 5.06 -12.13 -11.15
N GLU A 207 3.91 -12.79 -11.14
CA GLU A 207 2.80 -12.58 -12.07
C GLU A 207 1.44 -12.45 -11.40
N LYS A 208 1.17 -13.20 -10.32
CA LYS A 208 -0.12 -13.19 -9.62
C LYS A 208 0.04 -13.35 -8.11
N PHE A 209 -0.97 -12.89 -7.38
CA PHE A 209 -1.10 -13.18 -5.95
C PHE A 209 -1.80 -14.53 -5.74
N SER A 210 -1.41 -15.24 -4.69
CA SER A 210 -2.12 -16.40 -4.15
C SER A 210 -2.30 -16.24 -2.65
N THR A 211 -3.44 -16.69 -2.11
CA THR A 211 -3.67 -16.69 -0.66
C THR A 211 -3.03 -17.93 -0.04
N LEU A 212 -2.02 -17.71 0.81
CA LEU A 212 -1.34 -18.76 1.59
C LEU A 212 -2.08 -19.10 2.88
N TRP A 213 -2.72 -18.11 3.48
CA TRP A 213 -3.33 -18.23 4.79
C TRP A 213 -4.48 -17.24 4.94
N ALA A 214 -5.64 -17.72 5.37
CA ALA A 214 -6.82 -16.90 5.60
C ALA A 214 -7.60 -17.45 6.80
N PRO A 215 -7.09 -17.28 8.03
CA PRO A 215 -7.81 -17.74 9.20
C PRO A 215 -9.16 -17.01 9.32
N PRO A 216 -10.10 -17.57 10.10
CA PRO A 216 -11.30 -16.86 10.51
C PRO A 216 -10.95 -15.51 11.16
N MET A 217 -11.91 -14.59 11.12
CA MET A 217 -11.82 -13.30 11.79
C MET A 217 -11.61 -13.50 13.30
N ARG A 218 -10.83 -12.62 13.92
CA ARG A 218 -10.48 -12.69 15.36
C ARG A 218 -11.02 -11.47 16.09
N ILE A 219 -11.33 -11.60 17.37
CA ILE A 219 -11.71 -10.48 18.22
C ILE A 219 -10.46 -9.92 18.89
N SER A 220 -10.29 -8.60 18.84
CA SER A 220 -9.23 -7.84 19.51
C SER A 220 -7.86 -8.51 19.38
N ALA A 221 -7.43 -8.76 18.14
CA ALA A 221 -6.18 -9.47 17.89
C ALA A 221 -4.97 -8.54 17.71
N GLU A 222 -3.83 -8.97 18.23
CA GLU A 222 -2.52 -8.37 18.04
C GLU A 222 -1.61 -9.38 17.34
N ILE A 223 -0.83 -8.91 16.37
CA ILE A 223 -0.06 -9.76 15.46
C ILE A 223 1.41 -9.39 15.49
N GLU A 224 2.22 -10.33 15.98
CA GLU A 224 3.68 -10.27 15.97
C GLU A 224 4.26 -11.20 14.90
N VAL A 225 5.30 -10.72 14.22
CA VAL A 225 6.06 -11.52 13.24
C VAL A 225 7.52 -11.46 13.65
N ARG A 226 8.14 -12.62 13.84
CA ARG A 226 9.57 -12.74 14.19
C ARG A 226 10.19 -13.90 13.41
N GLY A 227 11.01 -13.57 12.42
CA GLY A 227 11.58 -14.56 11.50
C GLY A 227 10.48 -15.33 10.78
N GLY A 228 10.55 -16.66 10.80
CA GLY A 228 9.55 -17.56 10.21
C GLY A 228 8.32 -17.83 11.06
N MET A 229 8.08 -17.07 12.14
CA MET A 229 6.98 -17.32 13.07
C MET A 229 6.02 -16.12 13.15
N ILE A 230 4.72 -16.42 13.13
CA ILE A 230 3.64 -15.46 13.38
C ILE A 230 3.02 -15.81 14.74
N THR A 231 2.89 -14.83 15.64
CA THR A 231 2.17 -14.99 16.91
C THR A 231 0.93 -14.10 16.88
N VAL A 232 -0.22 -14.68 17.18
CA VAL A 232 -1.51 -13.99 17.26
C VAL A 232 -2.01 -14.07 18.69
N HIS A 233 -2.07 -12.92 19.35
CA HIS A 233 -2.78 -12.75 20.61
C HIS A 233 -4.19 -12.31 20.27
N SER A 234 -5.22 -12.96 20.79
CA SER A 234 -6.61 -12.61 20.49
C SER A 234 -7.54 -12.95 21.64
N VAL A 235 -8.76 -12.42 21.58
CA VAL A 235 -9.84 -12.85 22.47
C VAL A 235 -10.47 -14.13 21.92
N ASP A 236 -10.62 -15.14 22.77
CA ASP A 236 -11.37 -16.35 22.50
C ASP A 236 -12.86 -16.04 22.42
N GLU A 237 -13.41 -16.18 21.21
CA GLU A 237 -14.79 -15.83 20.89
C GLU A 237 -15.80 -16.65 21.70
N HIS A 238 -15.56 -17.95 21.86
CA HIS A 238 -16.44 -18.86 22.58
C HIS A 238 -16.50 -18.51 24.07
N GLN A 239 -15.35 -18.32 24.72
CA GLN A 239 -15.31 -17.88 26.12
C GLN A 239 -15.96 -16.50 26.31
N TYR A 240 -15.72 -15.56 25.38
CA TYR A 240 -16.20 -14.19 25.50
C TYR A 240 -17.70 -14.05 25.30
N TYR A 241 -18.26 -14.55 24.19
CA TYR A 241 -19.68 -14.36 23.89
C TYR A 241 -20.57 -15.45 24.47
N GLU A 242 -20.14 -16.71 24.49
CA GLU A 242 -21.01 -17.82 24.89
C GLU A 242 -20.92 -18.08 26.39
N LEU A 243 -19.72 -18.19 26.94
CA LEU A 243 -19.54 -18.58 28.34
C LEU A 243 -19.47 -17.39 29.30
N ARG A 244 -19.11 -16.20 28.80
CA ARG A 244 -18.88 -14.97 29.59
C ARG A 244 -17.96 -15.23 30.79
N LYS A 245 -16.93 -16.04 30.61
CA LYS A 245 -15.99 -16.46 31.67
C LYS A 245 -14.55 -16.18 31.24
N PRO A 246 -13.72 -15.59 32.13
CA PRO A 246 -12.28 -15.59 31.91
C PRO A 246 -11.71 -17.03 32.03
N PRO A 247 -10.57 -17.31 31.39
CA PRO A 247 -9.81 -16.37 30.59
C PRO A 247 -10.32 -16.16 29.17
N TYR A 248 -10.08 -14.96 28.66
CA TYR A 248 -10.42 -14.60 27.29
C TYR A 248 -9.21 -14.61 26.36
N GLU A 249 -7.97 -14.67 26.84
CA GLU A 249 -6.80 -14.53 25.96
C GLU A 249 -6.41 -15.88 25.35
N ARG A 250 -6.46 -15.96 24.01
CA ARG A 250 -5.91 -17.03 23.21
C ARG A 250 -4.63 -16.56 22.52
N VAL A 251 -3.56 -17.34 22.69
CA VAL A 251 -2.28 -17.13 22.00
C VAL A 251 -2.03 -18.28 21.03
N GLU A 252 -1.96 -17.94 19.75
CA GLU A 252 -1.65 -18.88 18.68
C GLU A 252 -0.28 -18.57 18.07
N LYS A 253 0.50 -19.61 17.82
CA LYS A 253 1.78 -19.52 17.12
C LYS A 253 1.70 -20.30 15.84
N PHE A 254 2.14 -19.69 14.76
CA PHE A 254 2.16 -20.27 13.43
C PHE A 254 3.59 -20.25 12.87
N LEU A 255 3.95 -21.30 12.14
CA LEU A 255 5.21 -21.44 11.43
C LEU A 255 4.99 -21.23 9.94
N LEU A 256 5.89 -20.48 9.29
CA LEU A 256 5.98 -20.40 7.83
C LEU A 256 6.71 -21.64 7.31
N THR A 257 6.02 -22.46 6.53
CA THR A 257 6.56 -23.68 5.91
C THR A 257 6.55 -23.54 4.39
N VAL A 258 7.14 -24.48 3.65
CA VAL A 258 7.06 -24.45 2.19
C VAL A 258 5.63 -24.68 1.68
N GLN A 259 4.70 -25.18 2.51
CA GLN A 259 3.30 -25.39 2.16
C GLN A 259 2.44 -24.15 2.43
N GLY A 260 2.85 -23.27 3.34
CA GLY A 260 2.12 -22.06 3.69
C GLY A 260 2.33 -21.69 5.17
N VAL A 261 1.22 -21.48 5.89
CA VAL A 261 1.24 -21.14 7.31
C VAL A 261 0.60 -22.28 8.11
N GLU A 262 1.36 -22.85 9.05
CA GLU A 262 0.93 -24.00 9.85
C GLU A 262 0.79 -23.62 11.33
N LEU A 263 -0.30 -24.04 11.97
CA LEU A 263 -0.51 -23.83 13.41
C LEU A 263 0.44 -24.73 14.20
N LEU A 264 1.32 -24.13 14.99
CA LEU A 264 2.26 -24.82 15.87
C LEU A 264 1.67 -25.07 17.25
N SER A 265 0.99 -24.07 17.83
CA SER A 265 0.38 -24.16 19.15
C SER A 265 -0.78 -23.18 19.30
N SER A 266 -1.81 -23.56 20.06
CA SER A 266 -2.91 -22.68 20.48
C SER A 266 -3.11 -22.86 21.98
N ILE A 267 -2.87 -21.80 22.76
CA ILE A 267 -2.92 -21.82 24.22
C ILE A 267 -3.99 -20.82 24.68
N LEU A 268 -4.92 -21.28 25.51
CA LEU A 268 -5.80 -20.41 26.27
C LEU A 268 -5.10 -20.11 27.61
N LYS A 269 -4.79 -18.84 27.87
CA LYS A 269 -4.06 -18.44 29.09
C LYS A 269 -5.03 -18.18 30.22
N GLU A 270 -4.97 -18.94 31.31
CA GLU A 270 -5.74 -18.69 32.55
C GLU A 270 -5.36 -17.38 33.26
#